data_AF-A0A957AAN0-F1
#
_entry.id   AF-A0A957AAN0-F1
#
_cell.length_a   1.000
_cell.length_b   1.000
_cell.length_c   1.000
_cell.angle_alpha   90.00
_cell.angle_beta   90.00
_cell.angle_gamma   90.00
#
_symmetry.space_group_name_H-M   'P 1'
#
loop_
_entity.id
_entity.type
_entity.pdbx_description
1 polymer ?
#
loop_
_entity_poly.entity_id
_entity_poly.type
_entity_poly.pdbx_seq_one_letter_code
_entity_poly.pdbx_strand_id
1 'polypeptide(L)'
;RDPENNAPTVAWLCTEAGGAINGQVIGTSGWQASRYSQRHVSRSIHRARHWTVDELSRAIPNQLVNGIVNPAPNQQPKSEE
;
A
#
# COMPACT_ATOMS: atom_id res chain seq x y z
N ARG A 1 -3.45 14.00 -17.38
CA ARG A 1 -2.11 13.38 -17.39
C ARG A 1 -2.04 12.58 -18.67
N ASP A 2 -1.05 12.84 -19.53
CA ASP A 2 -0.92 12.11 -20.80
C ASP A 2 -0.37 10.69 -20.52
N PRO A 3 -1.04 9.61 -20.99
CA PRO A 3 -0.59 8.24 -20.81
C PRO A 3 0.78 7.94 -21.42
N GLU A 4 1.22 8.65 -22.46
CA GLU A 4 2.50 8.42 -23.14
C GLU A 4 3.70 8.60 -22.20
N ASN A 5 3.56 9.43 -21.17
CA ASN A 5 4.62 9.66 -20.19
C ASN A 5 5.01 8.39 -19.40
N ASN A 6 4.17 7.36 -19.38
CA ASN A 6 4.51 6.09 -18.73
C ASN A 6 5.42 5.21 -19.61
N ALA A 7 5.40 5.40 -20.94
CA ALA A 7 6.06 4.52 -21.89
C ALA A 7 7.59 4.42 -21.69
N PRO A 8 8.34 5.50 -21.41
CA PRO A 8 9.79 5.42 -21.23
C PRO A 8 10.22 4.50 -20.08
N THR A 9 9.52 4.53 -18.94
CA THR A 9 9.87 3.68 -17.79
C THR A 9 9.64 2.21 -18.13
N VAL A 10 8.53 1.90 -18.80
CA VAL A 10 8.21 0.53 -19.24
C VAL A 10 9.22 0.04 -20.28
N ALA A 11 9.51 0.85 -21.29
CA ALA A 11 10.45 0.51 -22.36
C ALA A 11 11.87 0.26 -21.81
N TRP A 12 12.32 1.07 -20.83
CA TRP A 12 13.63 0.89 -20.22
C TRP A 12 13.76 -0.42 -19.43
N LEU A 13 12.70 -0.84 -18.71
CA LEU A 13 12.68 -2.12 -17.99
C LEU A 13 12.81 -3.34 -18.92
N CYS A 14 12.47 -3.20 -20.21
CA CYS A 14 12.64 -4.24 -21.23
C CYS A 14 14.05 -4.27 -21.86
N THR A 15 14.97 -3.43 -21.41
CA THR A 15 16.37 -3.46 -21.87
C THR A 15 17.17 -4.53 -21.11
N GLU A 16 18.34 -4.91 -21.64
CA GLU A 16 19.28 -5.80 -20.95
C GLU A 16 19.65 -5.29 -19.53
N ALA A 17 19.86 -3.99 -19.37
CA ALA A 17 20.12 -3.38 -18.08
C ALA A 17 18.90 -3.47 -17.14
N GLY A 18 17.69 -3.35 -17.69
CA GLY A 18 16.43 -3.56 -16.97
C GLY A 18 16.26 -4.99 -16.46
N GLY A 19 16.84 -5.98 -17.14
CA GLY A 19 16.80 -7.40 -16.74
C GLY A 19 17.40 -7.70 -15.36
N ALA A 20 18.26 -6.82 -14.83
CA ALA A 20 18.78 -6.95 -13.47
C ALA A 20 17.72 -6.65 -12.37
N ILE A 21 16.59 -6.04 -12.73
CA ILE A 21 15.51 -5.66 -11.80
C ILE A 21 14.38 -6.68 -11.90
N ASN A 22 14.27 -7.57 -10.92
CA ASN A 22 13.24 -8.61 -10.87
C ASN A 22 12.45 -8.62 -9.54
N GLY A 23 11.21 -9.09 -9.58
CA GLY A 23 10.33 -9.20 -8.41
C GLY A 23 9.96 -7.87 -7.74
N GLN A 24 10.09 -6.76 -8.48
CA GLN A 24 9.76 -5.41 -8.01
C GLN A 24 8.44 -4.93 -8.61
N VAL A 25 7.73 -4.06 -7.88
CA VAL A 25 6.57 -3.33 -8.41
C VAL A 25 6.99 -1.89 -8.64
N ILE A 26 6.96 -1.45 -9.90
CA ILE A 26 7.28 -0.10 -10.32
C ILE A 26 5.98 0.60 -10.73
N GLY A 27 5.61 1.66 -10.01
CA GLY A 27 4.48 2.51 -10.34
C GLY A 27 4.92 3.66 -11.23
N THR A 28 4.16 3.90 -12.30
CA THR A 28 4.37 5.03 -13.21
C THR A 28 3.14 5.92 -13.19
N SER A 29 3.36 7.23 -13.15
CA SER A 29 2.26 8.19 -13.26
C SER A 29 2.78 9.53 -13.79
N GLY A 30 2.57 9.80 -15.07
CA GLY A 30 3.11 11.01 -15.70
C GLY A 30 4.63 10.95 -15.67
N TRP A 31 5.27 12.00 -15.14
CA TRP A 31 6.73 12.09 -15.00
C TRP A 31 7.32 11.31 -13.81
N GLN A 32 6.48 10.67 -12.99
CA GLN A 32 6.91 9.96 -11.80
C GLN A 32 7.09 8.46 -12.08
N ALA A 33 8.24 7.93 -11.66
CA ALA A 33 8.47 6.49 -11.47
C ALA A 33 8.78 6.23 -9.99
N SER A 34 8.07 5.29 -9.37
CA SER A 34 8.20 4.93 -7.95
C SER A 34 8.40 3.43 -7.80
N ARG A 35 9.28 3.00 -6.89
CA ARG A 35 9.37 1.59 -6.48
C ARG A 35 8.55 1.38 -5.22
N TYR A 36 7.62 0.43 -5.25
CA TYR A 36 6.93 0.00 -4.05
C TYR A 36 7.81 -0.96 -3.24
N SER A 37 7.79 -0.81 -1.91
CA SER A 37 8.40 -1.79 -1.03
C SER A 37 7.65 -3.12 -1.13
N GLN A 38 8.38 -4.22 -0.93
CA GLN A 38 7.74 -5.52 -0.77
C GLN A 38 6.93 -5.54 0.54
N ARG A 39 5.76 -6.16 0.48
CA ARG A 39 4.95 -6.41 1.68
C ARG A 39 5.70 -7.39 2.57
N HIS A 40 5.87 -7.03 3.83
CA HIS A 40 6.37 -7.91 4.88
C HIS A 40 5.40 -7.84 6.06
N VAL A 41 5.32 -8.93 6.81
CA VAL A 41 4.52 -8.98 8.04
C VAL A 41 5.22 -8.10 9.08
N SER A 42 4.64 -6.95 9.38
CA SER A 42 5.18 -6.02 10.38
C SER A 42 4.75 -6.36 11.80
N ARG A 43 3.61 -7.06 11.95
CA ARG A 43 3.09 -7.48 13.26
C ARG A 43 2.16 -8.67 13.14
N SER A 44 2.09 -9.49 14.18
CA SER A 44 1.16 -10.60 14.30
C SER A 44 0.65 -10.72 15.74
N ILE A 45 -0.59 -11.21 15.88
CA ILE A 45 -1.20 -11.54 17.17
C ILE A 45 -1.65 -13.00 17.12
N HIS A 46 -1.46 -13.72 18.21
CA HIS A 46 -1.68 -15.17 18.26
C HIS A 46 -2.53 -15.56 19.46
N ARG A 47 -3.23 -16.69 19.33
CA ARG A 47 -3.96 -17.32 20.43
C ARG A 47 -4.06 -18.82 20.21
N ALA A 48 -4.18 -19.58 21.30
CA ALA A 48 -4.29 -21.04 21.26
C ALA A 48 -5.63 -21.56 20.70
N ARG A 49 -6.61 -20.68 20.45
CA ARG A 49 -7.90 -21.00 19.87
C ARG A 49 -8.32 -19.95 18.85
N HIS A 50 -9.38 -20.24 18.10
CA HIS A 50 -10.01 -19.26 17.21
C HIS A 50 -10.41 -17.99 17.95
N TRP A 51 -10.26 -16.86 17.26
CA TRP A 51 -10.72 -15.56 17.70
C TRP A 51 -12.23 -15.43 17.51
N THR A 52 -12.91 -14.77 18.44
CA THR A 52 -14.24 -14.22 18.18
C THR A 52 -14.14 -12.78 17.66
N VAL A 53 -15.21 -12.29 17.03
CA VAL A 53 -15.27 -10.90 16.53
C VAL A 53 -15.06 -9.90 17.67
N ASP A 54 -15.73 -10.08 18.81
CA ASP A 54 -15.59 -9.19 19.97
C ASP A 54 -14.16 -9.11 20.51
N GLU A 55 -13.43 -10.22 20.45
CA GLU A 55 -12.04 -10.27 20.89
C GLU A 55 -11.11 -9.52 19.95
N LEU A 56 -11.33 -9.67 18.63
CA LEU A 56 -10.59 -8.92 17.62
C LEU A 56 -10.91 -7.43 17.68
N SER A 57 -12.18 -7.04 17.90
CA SER A 57 -12.58 -5.64 18.05
C SER A 57 -11.82 -4.93 19.17
N ARG A 58 -11.44 -5.67 20.23
CA ARG A 58 -10.62 -5.14 21.34
C ARG A 58 -9.11 -5.22 21.06
N ALA A 59 -8.65 -6.31 20.44
CA ALA A 59 -7.23 -6.57 20.23
C ALA A 59 -6.65 -5.75 19.06
N ILE A 60 -7.34 -5.70 17.92
CA ILE A 60 -6.83 -5.11 16.67
C ILE A 60 -6.39 -3.65 16.86
N PRO A 61 -7.19 -2.73 17.42
CA PRO A 61 -6.82 -1.32 17.51
C PRO A 61 -5.50 -1.07 18.25
N ASN A 62 -5.28 -1.81 19.35
CA ASN A 62 -4.15 -1.58 20.25
C ASN A 62 -2.95 -2.48 19.93
N GLN A 63 -3.20 -3.69 19.43
CA GLN A 63 -2.14 -4.66 19.20
C GLN A 63 -1.71 -4.67 17.74
N LEU A 64 -2.64 -4.72 16.77
CA LEU A 64 -2.30 -4.92 15.36
C LEU A 64 -2.13 -3.63 14.57
N VAL A 65 -2.99 -2.63 14.80
CA VAL A 65 -3.02 -1.39 13.99
C VAL A 65 -2.70 -0.12 14.79
N ASN A 66 -2.13 -0.27 15.99
CA ASN A 66 -1.76 0.88 16.81
C ASN A 66 -0.76 1.79 16.08
N GLY A 67 -1.07 3.08 16.02
CA GLY A 67 -0.27 4.09 15.32
C GLY A 67 -0.53 4.18 13.80
N ILE A 68 -1.41 3.35 13.24
CA ILE A 68 -1.83 3.48 11.84
C ILE A 68 -2.88 4.59 11.74
N VAL A 69 -2.52 5.71 11.13
CA VAL A 69 -3.42 6.83 10.85
C VAL A 69 -4.08 6.61 9.48
N ASN A 70 -5.40 6.80 9.40
CA ASN A 70 -6.08 6.83 8.10
C ASN A 70 -5.65 8.11 7.35
N PRO A 71 -4.94 8.01 6.20
CA PRO A 71 -4.47 9.18 5.46
C PRO A 71 -5.61 10.00 4.81
N ALA A 72 -6.81 9.42 4.66
CA ALA A 72 -7.97 10.09 4.10
C ALA A 72 -9.19 9.81 4.99
N PRO A 73 -9.34 10.53 6.13
CA PRO A 73 -10.52 10.39 6.98
C PRO A 73 -11.77 10.82 6.22
N ASN A 74 -12.91 10.20 6.53
CA ASN A 74 -14.19 10.63 5.99
C ASN A 74 -14.40 12.12 6.28
N GLN A 75 -14.60 12.92 5.25
CA GLN A 75 -14.99 14.32 5.42
C GLN A 75 -16.46 14.35 5.85
N GLN A 76 -16.76 15.14 6.88
CA GLN A 76 -18.16 15.37 7.25
C GLN A 76 -18.89 15.99 6.05
N PRO A 77 -20.12 15.56 5.74
CA PRO A 77 -20.88 16.15 4.65
C PRO A 77 -20.97 17.66 4.90
N LYS A 78 -20.64 18.44 3.87
CA LYS A 78 -20.71 19.90 3.93
C LYS A 78 -22.14 20.27 4.32
N SER A 79 -22.30 20.95 5.45
CA SER A 79 -23.60 21.52 5.83
C SER A 79 -24.06 22.44 4.70
N GLU A 80 -25.19 22.11 4.10
CA GLU A 80 -25.87 23.01 3.16
C GLU A 80 -26.31 24.24 3.95
N GLU A 81 -25.74 25.40 3.63
CA GLU A 81 -26.17 26.73 4.06
C GLU A 81 -26.65 27.49 2.83
#